data_AF-A0AAD7LEX3-F1
#
_entry.id   AF-A0AAD7LEX3-F1
#
_cell.length_a   1.000
_cell.length_b   1.000
_cell.length_c   1.000
_cell.angle_alpha   90.00
_cell.angle_beta   90.00
_cell.angle_gamma   90.00
#
_symmetry.space_group_name_H-M   'P 1'
#
loop_
_entity.id
_entity.type
_entity.pdbx_description
1 polymer ?
#
loop_
_entity_poly.entity_id
_entity_poly.type
_entity_poly.pdbx_seq_one_letter_code
_entity_poly.pdbx_strand_id
1 'polypeptide(L)'
;MALEAPPLLNPVHKTGLLHDRFAFSATCFQPLQYRRKTAHFLSIRPLHSRKTTFRPLTLLSAVSESNKLKVTDKEPTDPPVRIVALVGDGTISPLKSATWEEVMLHTAKRLKWVDEGYELLVFTDKFSQCNDQTYGANVRRELQNADILLIVAVTSQETVNWIKTNSKNIQNIICFHAAPELGNKLGGYYVQSKTKGSIFDNIVRISQSNETKEASKVVETVSEAWDRHSSDDIRFCLLVLINAYVKPVPILKNLRSKGFSTLNCMVKNCGPQILNCLLDPNCRKALRCLNQCSPVDQVCNYRCIASYESATLEAFSLCVLQKNNCLELDAKIPEKPYVPPMVKFQGKNLSHETAEDLFVGWLGSLNWSWRVVAGQNPAYDQFPCQYQLFYRGKAKGSFWYEPVFQVRTLEGKMVWRRRKYRVKRGKIPGTFYFSVLDNGVVSNEFWTIVDVSDDLGWGLFHYSGAARVAGQSYTGAVLVSSDGQYPNDMERSGVILALEKCGIKEWELYTVDNSSCINPPLGIPEGSRLHAIIKIKDPDQAPV
;
A
#
# COMPACT_ATOMS: atom_id res chain seq x y z
N MET A 1 -2.44 37.90 -18.31
CA MET A 1 -3.42 38.26 -19.35
C MET A 1 -4.47 37.18 -19.36
N ALA A 2 -5.67 37.52 -18.90
CA ALA A 2 -6.82 36.62 -18.79
C ALA A 2 -7.51 36.50 -20.14
N LEU A 3 -7.98 35.30 -20.50
CA LEU A 3 -8.98 35.12 -21.54
C LEU A 3 -10.03 34.11 -21.06
N GLU A 4 -11.26 34.57 -21.20
CA GLU A 4 -12.52 34.11 -20.61
C GLU A 4 -13.12 32.88 -21.30
N ALA A 5 -14.02 32.22 -20.56
CA ALA A 5 -14.88 31.14 -21.04
C ALA A 5 -16.11 31.67 -21.80
N PRO A 6 -16.69 30.89 -22.75
CA PRO A 6 -17.98 31.21 -23.35
C PRO A 6 -19.18 30.52 -22.64
N PRO A 7 -20.43 31.00 -22.85
CA PRO A 7 -21.51 30.91 -21.87
C PRO A 7 -22.52 29.76 -22.08
N LEU A 8 -23.25 29.49 -20.99
CA LEU A 8 -24.40 28.60 -20.85
C LEU A 8 -25.66 29.14 -21.56
N LEU A 9 -26.41 28.24 -22.22
CA LEU A 9 -27.77 28.46 -22.70
C LEU A 9 -28.77 27.67 -21.82
N ASN A 10 -29.69 28.41 -21.19
CA ASN A 10 -30.93 27.89 -20.60
C ASN A 10 -32.05 27.82 -21.65
N PRO A 11 -33.06 26.97 -21.45
CA PRO A 11 -34.42 27.29 -21.87
C PRO A 11 -35.40 27.39 -20.68
N VAL A 12 -36.30 28.35 -20.87
CA VAL A 12 -37.33 28.89 -19.99
C VAL A 12 -38.61 28.04 -19.97
N HIS A 13 -39.18 27.93 -18.76
CA HIS A 13 -40.57 27.75 -18.34
C HIS A 13 -41.60 27.00 -19.21
N LYS A 14 -42.28 26.03 -18.57
CA LYS A 14 -43.74 25.93 -18.59
C LYS A 14 -44.29 25.78 -17.16
N THR A 15 -45.25 26.64 -16.85
CA THR A 15 -46.04 26.75 -15.62
C THR A 15 -47.14 25.68 -15.58
N GLY A 16 -47.47 25.25 -14.37
CA GLY A 16 -48.60 24.38 -14.07
C GLY A 16 -48.80 24.30 -12.56
N LEU A 17 -49.52 25.28 -12.02
CA LEU A 17 -50.04 25.29 -10.65
C LEU A 17 -50.99 24.11 -10.43
N LEU A 18 -50.84 23.40 -9.31
CA LEU A 18 -51.96 22.92 -8.51
C LEU A 18 -51.52 22.86 -7.04
N HIS A 19 -52.23 23.62 -6.23
CA HIS A 19 -52.23 23.57 -4.77
C HIS A 19 -52.66 22.19 -4.30
N ASP A 20 -51.96 21.61 -3.32
CA ASP A 20 -52.68 21.07 -2.18
C ASP A 20 -51.87 21.14 -0.89
N ARG A 21 -52.53 21.68 0.14
CA ARG A 21 -52.05 21.82 1.51
C ARG A 21 -52.47 20.57 2.27
N PHE A 22 -51.54 19.85 2.90
CA PHE A 22 -51.85 19.16 4.15
C PHE A 22 -50.65 19.20 5.09
N ALA A 23 -50.88 19.82 6.24
CA ALA A 23 -50.05 19.80 7.44
C ALA A 23 -50.55 18.69 8.40
N PHE A 24 -49.75 18.44 9.45
CA PHE A 24 -49.88 17.47 10.54
C PHE A 24 -49.34 16.06 10.19
N SER A 25 -48.58 15.36 11.03
CA SER A 25 -48.30 15.51 12.46
C SER A 25 -46.93 14.92 12.81
N ALA A 26 -46.29 15.50 13.82
CA ALA A 26 -45.18 14.92 14.56
C ALA A 26 -45.59 13.61 15.23
N THR A 27 -44.77 12.56 15.10
CA THR A 27 -44.68 11.49 16.09
C THR A 27 -43.24 11.06 16.28
N CYS A 28 -42.78 11.33 17.49
CA CYS A 28 -41.54 10.95 18.11
C CYS A 28 -41.50 9.42 18.28
N PHE A 29 -40.42 8.76 17.82
CA PHE A 29 -40.13 7.38 18.20
C PHE A 29 -38.82 7.34 19.00
N GLN A 30 -38.98 7.10 20.30
CA GLN A 30 -37.89 6.82 21.24
C GLN A 30 -37.43 5.34 21.15
N PRO A 31 -36.22 5.03 21.65
CA PRO A 31 -35.54 3.76 21.41
C PRO A 31 -35.99 2.64 22.36
N LEU A 32 -36.15 1.43 21.81
CA LEU A 32 -36.40 0.20 22.56
C LEU A 32 -35.20 -0.16 23.45
N GLN A 33 -35.40 -0.05 24.76
CA GLN A 33 -34.50 -0.53 25.80
C GLN A 33 -34.62 -2.06 25.97
N TYR A 34 -33.54 -2.80 25.72
CA TYR A 34 -33.45 -4.21 26.10
C TYR A 34 -33.00 -4.34 27.56
N ARG A 35 -33.96 -4.70 28.43
CA ARG A 35 -33.77 -4.92 29.87
C ARG A 35 -33.11 -6.28 30.13
N ARG A 36 -31.97 -6.26 30.83
CA ARG A 36 -31.38 -7.43 31.53
C ARG A 36 -32.35 -7.98 32.56
N LYS A 37 -32.48 -9.30 32.65
CA LYS A 37 -32.97 -9.99 33.87
C LYS A 37 -31.81 -10.73 34.52
N THR A 38 -31.56 -10.36 35.78
CA THR A 38 -30.78 -11.07 36.79
C THR A 38 -31.62 -12.19 37.41
N ALA A 39 -30.97 -13.30 37.79
CA ALA A 39 -31.49 -14.26 38.75
C ALA A 39 -30.47 -14.43 39.88
N HIS A 40 -30.93 -14.28 41.12
CA HIS A 40 -30.14 -14.34 42.34
C HIS A 40 -30.00 -15.77 42.87
N PHE A 41 -28.76 -16.07 43.28
CA PHE A 41 -28.28 -16.82 44.45
C PHE A 41 -29.25 -17.72 45.24
N LEU A 42 -28.80 -18.97 45.49
CA LEU A 42 -28.79 -19.54 46.84
C LEU A 42 -27.44 -20.24 47.11
N SER A 43 -26.90 -19.91 48.29
CA SER A 43 -25.66 -20.39 48.92
C SER A 43 -25.91 -21.72 49.63
N ILE A 44 -24.88 -22.58 49.73
CA ILE A 44 -24.49 -23.33 50.96
C ILE A 44 -23.09 -23.97 50.72
N ARG A 45 -22.18 -23.73 51.67
CA ARG A 45 -20.91 -24.45 51.97
C ARG A 45 -21.07 -25.05 53.39
N PRO A 46 -20.14 -25.83 53.98
CA PRO A 46 -19.02 -26.65 53.47
C PRO A 46 -18.95 -28.08 54.12
N LEU A 47 -18.07 -28.98 53.66
CA LEU A 47 -16.91 -29.55 54.39
C LEU A 47 -16.34 -30.84 53.72
N HIS A 48 -15.01 -30.99 53.90
CA HIS A 48 -14.06 -32.08 53.64
C HIS A 48 -14.51 -33.52 53.31
N SER A 49 -13.81 -34.14 52.34
CA SER A 49 -12.83 -35.23 52.60
C SER A 49 -12.11 -35.68 51.32
N ARG A 50 -10.81 -35.98 51.47
CA ARG A 50 -9.83 -36.45 50.47
C ARG A 50 -10.18 -37.83 49.89
N LYS A 51 -9.82 -38.05 48.62
CA LYS A 51 -8.79 -39.05 48.22
C LYS A 51 -8.34 -38.86 46.77
N THR A 52 -7.02 -38.79 46.64
CA THR A 52 -6.18 -38.62 45.45
C THR A 52 -5.80 -39.96 44.83
N THR A 53 -5.63 -40.00 43.50
CA THR A 53 -4.71 -40.94 42.82
C THR A 53 -3.78 -40.18 41.88
N PHE A 54 -2.49 -40.44 42.09
CA PHE A 54 -1.30 -39.83 41.47
C PHE A 54 -0.89 -40.56 40.18
N ARG A 55 -0.17 -39.85 39.29
CA ARG A 55 1.15 -40.23 38.74
C ARG A 55 1.78 -39.04 37.96
N PRO A 56 3.12 -38.97 37.82
CA PRO A 56 3.89 -37.89 38.45
C PRO A 56 4.57 -36.93 37.46
N LEU A 57 4.85 -35.73 37.97
CA LEU A 57 5.75 -34.73 37.42
C LEU A 57 7.11 -34.86 38.12
N THR A 58 8.20 -34.88 37.37
CA THR A 58 9.56 -34.75 37.91
C THR A 58 10.10 -33.35 37.58
N LEU A 59 10.82 -32.80 38.54
CA LEU A 59 11.20 -31.40 38.74
C LEU A 59 12.69 -31.19 38.40
N LEU A 60 13.10 -29.92 38.28
CA LEU A 60 14.49 -29.37 38.34
C LEU A 60 15.25 -29.32 36.99
N SER A 61 16.12 -28.35 36.68
CA SER A 61 16.54 -27.09 37.31
C SER A 61 17.09 -26.15 36.21
N ALA A 62 17.22 -24.86 36.52
CA ALA A 62 17.99 -23.91 35.73
C ALA A 62 19.51 -24.21 35.79
N VAL A 63 20.24 -23.87 34.71
CA VAL A 63 21.50 -23.08 34.67
C VAL A 63 22.43 -23.48 33.48
N SER A 64 22.91 -22.43 32.80
CA SER A 64 24.13 -22.23 32.00
C SER A 64 24.26 -22.78 30.58
N GLU A 65 24.58 -21.81 29.71
CA GLU A 65 25.18 -21.93 28.38
C GLU A 65 26.43 -22.82 28.38
N SER A 66 26.58 -23.58 27.29
CA SER A 66 27.89 -23.80 26.67
C SER A 66 27.72 -24.06 25.17
N ASN A 67 28.39 -23.22 24.39
CA ASN A 67 28.50 -23.25 22.94
C ASN A 67 28.84 -24.64 22.38
N LYS A 68 28.03 -25.13 21.44
CA LYS A 68 28.52 -25.89 20.28
C LYS A 68 27.79 -25.43 19.03
N LEU A 69 28.51 -24.64 18.23
CA LEU A 69 28.23 -24.37 16.83
C LEU A 69 27.89 -25.70 16.13
N LYS A 70 26.61 -25.90 15.80
CA LYS A 70 26.26 -26.78 14.69
C LYS A 70 26.25 -25.90 13.46
N VAL A 71 27.32 -26.03 12.67
CA VAL A 71 27.32 -25.62 11.26
C VAL A 71 26.18 -26.40 10.62
N THR A 72 25.04 -25.75 10.44
CA THR A 72 23.99 -26.23 9.56
C THR A 72 24.52 -26.13 8.15
N ASP A 73 24.67 -27.27 7.50
CA ASP A 73 24.84 -27.38 6.06
C ASP A 73 23.84 -26.45 5.39
N LYS A 74 24.36 -25.46 4.64
CA LYS A 74 23.53 -24.60 3.81
C LYS A 74 22.82 -25.51 2.82
N GLU A 75 21.49 -25.54 2.87
CA GLU A 75 20.69 -25.97 1.73
C GLU A 75 21.26 -25.31 0.46
N PRO A 76 21.34 -26.02 -0.68
CA PRO A 76 21.80 -25.43 -1.92
C PRO A 76 20.92 -24.22 -2.22
N THR A 77 21.48 -23.02 -2.08
CA THR A 77 20.80 -21.78 -2.42
C THR A 77 20.44 -21.85 -3.88
N ASP A 78 19.14 -21.80 -4.19
CA ASP A 78 18.65 -21.68 -5.57
C ASP A 78 19.49 -20.64 -6.34
N PRO A 79 19.80 -20.87 -7.62
CA PRO A 79 20.57 -19.92 -8.40
C PRO A 79 19.92 -18.52 -8.33
N PRO A 80 20.73 -17.44 -8.17
CA PRO A 80 20.21 -16.10 -8.10
C PRO A 80 19.54 -15.72 -9.42
N VAL A 81 18.46 -14.93 -9.34
CA VAL A 81 17.81 -14.37 -10.52
C VAL A 81 18.60 -13.15 -10.97
N ARG A 82 19.08 -13.17 -12.21
CA ARG A 82 19.93 -12.13 -12.77
C ARG A 82 19.18 -11.30 -13.79
N ILE A 83 18.97 -10.03 -13.46
CA ILE A 83 18.34 -9.04 -14.31
C ILE A 83 19.39 -8.01 -14.69
N VAL A 84 19.51 -7.74 -15.98
CA VAL A 84 20.34 -6.64 -16.49
C VAL A 84 19.42 -5.55 -17.01
N ALA A 85 19.52 -4.35 -16.46
CA ALA A 85 18.87 -3.15 -16.95
C ALA A 85 19.84 -2.30 -17.75
N LEU A 86 19.47 -2.01 -19.00
CA LEU A 86 20.14 -1.02 -19.84
C LEU A 86 19.25 0.22 -19.91
N VAL A 87 19.75 1.34 -19.41
CA VAL A 87 19.02 2.61 -19.36
C VAL A 87 19.67 3.64 -20.31
N GLY A 88 18.86 4.47 -20.95
CA GLY A 88 19.38 5.61 -21.71
C GLY A 88 20.11 6.58 -20.78
N ASP A 89 21.34 6.93 -21.10
CA ASP A 89 22.17 7.82 -20.28
C ASP A 89 21.53 9.21 -20.14
N GLY A 90 21.48 9.72 -18.90
CA GLY A 90 20.88 11.02 -18.59
C GLY A 90 19.38 11.13 -18.86
N THR A 91 18.71 10.04 -19.25
CA THR A 91 17.28 10.07 -19.55
C THR A 91 16.44 10.22 -18.28
N ILE A 92 15.41 11.06 -18.39
CA ILE A 92 14.54 11.42 -17.27
C ILE A 92 13.31 10.52 -17.24
N SER A 93 12.98 10.04 -16.05
CA SER A 93 11.77 9.25 -15.80
C SER A 93 10.55 10.14 -15.50
N PRO A 94 9.32 9.63 -15.64
CA PRO A 94 8.11 10.36 -15.23
C PRO A 94 7.98 10.51 -13.70
N LEU A 95 8.88 9.91 -12.91
CA LEU A 95 8.89 9.97 -11.44
C LEU A 95 9.56 11.26 -10.95
N LYS A 96 8.84 12.38 -11.10
CA LYS A 96 9.26 13.73 -10.63
C LYS A 96 10.69 14.11 -11.01
N SER A 97 11.05 13.86 -12.26
CA SER A 97 12.34 14.21 -12.86
C SER A 97 13.57 13.43 -12.35
N ALA A 98 13.39 12.33 -11.61
CA ALA A 98 14.49 11.40 -11.33
C ALA A 98 14.99 10.76 -12.63
N THR A 99 16.30 10.52 -12.74
CA THR A 99 16.88 9.81 -13.89
C THR A 99 16.46 8.33 -13.88
N TRP A 100 16.38 7.69 -15.05
CA TRP A 100 16.08 6.26 -15.11
C TRP A 100 17.16 5.41 -14.43
N GLU A 101 18.41 5.86 -14.42
CA GLU A 101 19.50 5.21 -13.67
C GLU A 101 19.22 5.19 -12.17
N GLU A 102 18.88 6.35 -11.57
CA GLU A 102 18.53 6.44 -10.15
C GLU A 102 17.33 5.56 -9.80
N VAL A 103 16.29 5.56 -10.64
CA VAL A 103 15.09 4.74 -10.44
C VAL A 103 15.42 3.25 -10.48
N MET A 104 16.25 2.80 -11.43
CA MET A 104 16.63 1.39 -11.54
C MET A 104 17.57 0.95 -10.41
N LEU A 105 18.53 1.80 -10.01
CA LEU A 105 19.39 1.52 -8.85
C LEU A 105 18.59 1.45 -7.54
N HIS A 106 17.59 2.31 -7.39
CA HIS A 106 16.65 2.24 -6.27
C HIS A 106 15.82 0.96 -6.32
N THR A 107 15.26 0.62 -7.49
CA THR A 107 14.51 -0.63 -7.71
C THR A 107 15.36 -1.86 -7.38
N ALA A 108 16.64 -1.86 -7.73
CA ALA A 108 17.57 -2.94 -7.43
C ALA A 108 17.70 -3.20 -5.93
N LYS A 109 17.81 -2.13 -5.12
CA LYS A 109 17.82 -2.25 -3.66
C LYS A 109 16.50 -2.81 -3.13
N ARG A 110 15.37 -2.38 -3.69
CA ARG A 110 14.02 -2.78 -3.24
C ARG A 110 13.63 -4.20 -3.67
N LEU A 111 14.23 -4.75 -4.72
CA LEU A 111 14.04 -6.15 -5.12
C LEU A 111 14.60 -7.12 -4.08
N LYS A 112 15.74 -6.78 -3.45
CA LYS A 112 16.35 -7.58 -2.38
C LYS A 112 15.47 -7.70 -1.12
N TRP A 113 14.50 -6.80 -0.97
CA TRP A 113 13.51 -6.89 0.10
C TRP A 113 12.52 -8.04 -0.10
N VAL A 114 12.37 -8.50 -1.35
CA VAL A 114 11.52 -9.65 -1.71
C VAL A 114 12.32 -10.94 -1.62
N ASP A 115 13.50 -10.98 -2.24
CA ASP A 115 14.42 -12.13 -2.22
C ASP A 115 15.85 -11.60 -2.39
N GLU A 116 16.77 -11.95 -1.47
CA GLU A 116 18.18 -11.53 -1.52
C GLU A 116 18.91 -12.11 -2.75
N GLY A 117 18.39 -13.20 -3.33
CA GLY A 117 18.88 -13.78 -4.56
C GLY A 117 18.44 -13.04 -5.83
N TYR A 118 17.69 -11.93 -5.75
CA TYR A 118 17.37 -11.10 -6.91
C TYR A 118 18.47 -10.06 -7.13
N GLU A 119 19.19 -10.19 -8.24
CA GLU A 119 20.26 -9.29 -8.66
C GLU A 119 19.77 -8.46 -9.86
N LEU A 120 19.62 -7.14 -9.67
CA LEU A 120 19.40 -6.19 -10.75
C LEU A 120 20.66 -5.36 -10.95
N LEU A 121 21.34 -5.57 -12.08
CA LEU A 121 22.52 -4.82 -12.50
C LEU A 121 22.09 -3.71 -13.45
N VAL A 122 22.50 -2.48 -13.19
CA VAL A 122 22.09 -1.30 -13.96
C VAL A 122 23.29 -0.75 -14.72
N PHE A 123 23.13 -0.56 -16.02
CA PHE A 123 24.12 0.05 -16.91
C PHE A 123 23.48 1.12 -17.76
N THR A 124 24.22 2.19 -18.06
CA THR A 124 23.79 3.21 -19.03
C THR A 124 24.26 2.85 -20.43
N ASP A 125 23.59 3.33 -21.48
CA ASP A 125 23.96 3.06 -22.88
C ASP A 125 25.30 3.69 -23.35
N LYS A 126 25.99 4.43 -22.47
CA LYS A 126 27.35 4.96 -22.68
C LYS A 126 28.40 3.90 -23.03
N PHE A 127 28.18 2.61 -22.73
CA PHE A 127 29.10 1.54 -23.13
C PHE A 127 29.31 1.43 -24.64
N SER A 128 28.39 1.99 -25.44
CA SER A 128 28.53 2.03 -26.90
C SER A 128 29.42 3.17 -27.38
N GLN A 129 29.53 4.26 -26.61
CA GLN A 129 30.24 5.49 -26.99
C GLN A 129 31.62 5.63 -26.32
N CYS A 130 31.84 4.94 -25.19
CA CYS A 130 33.10 4.99 -24.46
C CYS A 130 34.22 4.21 -25.18
N ASN A 131 35.38 4.85 -25.38
CA ASN A 131 36.63 4.18 -25.76
C ASN A 131 37.15 3.19 -24.68
N ASP A 132 36.48 3.12 -23.52
CA ASP A 132 36.76 2.14 -22.48
C ASP A 132 36.20 0.78 -22.86
N GLN A 133 37.04 0.00 -23.56
CA GLN A 133 36.75 -1.39 -23.92
C GLN A 133 36.37 -2.25 -22.70
N THR A 134 36.80 -1.88 -21.50
CA THR A 134 36.53 -2.61 -20.25
C THR A 134 35.07 -2.51 -19.85
N TYR A 135 34.46 -1.33 -19.96
CA TYR A 135 33.06 -1.13 -19.59
C TYR A 135 32.11 -1.91 -20.51
N GLY A 136 32.30 -1.82 -21.83
CA GLY A 136 31.50 -2.60 -22.79
C GLY A 136 31.71 -4.11 -22.68
N ALA A 137 32.94 -4.57 -22.41
CA ALA A 137 33.22 -5.99 -22.15
C ALA A 137 32.52 -6.49 -20.88
N ASN A 138 32.44 -5.65 -19.84
CA ASN A 138 31.74 -5.96 -18.61
C ASN A 138 30.23 -6.14 -18.84
N VAL A 139 29.58 -5.22 -19.56
CA VAL A 139 28.15 -5.33 -19.91
C VAL A 139 27.87 -6.62 -20.69
N ARG A 140 28.71 -6.93 -21.68
CA ARG A 140 28.60 -8.18 -22.47
C ARG A 140 28.67 -9.42 -21.58
N ARG A 141 29.61 -9.45 -20.63
CA ARG A 141 29.79 -10.57 -19.70
C ARG A 141 28.56 -10.78 -18.81
N GLU A 142 27.95 -9.70 -18.32
CA GLU A 142 26.74 -9.82 -17.50
C GLU A 142 25.51 -10.23 -18.33
N LEU A 143 25.37 -9.73 -19.56
CA LEU A 143 24.29 -10.14 -20.46
C LEU A 143 24.28 -11.64 -20.79
N GLN A 144 25.46 -12.28 -20.85
CA GLN A 144 25.57 -13.73 -21.11
C GLN A 144 24.92 -14.58 -20.02
N ASN A 145 24.80 -14.04 -18.80
CA ASN A 145 24.27 -14.75 -17.63
C ASN A 145 22.93 -14.16 -17.15
N ALA A 146 22.28 -13.31 -17.97
CA ALA A 146 21.04 -12.65 -17.62
C ALA A 146 19.82 -13.54 -17.90
N ASP A 147 18.94 -13.69 -16.91
CA ASP A 147 17.64 -14.31 -17.06
C ASP A 147 16.65 -13.37 -17.75
N ILE A 148 16.77 -12.07 -17.44
CA ILE A 148 15.91 -11.00 -17.94
C ILE A 148 16.77 -9.79 -18.35
N LEU A 149 16.53 -9.29 -19.55
CA LEU A 149 17.05 -8.01 -20.03
C LEU A 149 15.93 -6.96 -20.03
N LEU A 150 16.08 -5.95 -19.18
CA LEU A 150 15.23 -4.76 -19.13
C LEU A 150 15.89 -3.64 -19.93
N ILE A 151 15.19 -3.04 -20.89
CA ILE A 151 15.70 -1.91 -21.67
C ILE A 151 14.78 -0.72 -21.48
N VAL A 152 15.32 0.41 -21.03
CA VAL A 152 14.54 1.61 -20.71
C VAL A 152 15.14 2.83 -21.39
N ALA A 153 14.34 3.56 -22.17
CA ALA A 153 14.73 4.83 -22.77
C ALA A 153 16.00 4.79 -23.67
N VAL A 154 16.36 3.62 -24.20
CA VAL A 154 17.48 3.47 -25.15
C VAL A 154 16.99 3.67 -26.58
N THR A 155 17.48 4.72 -27.23
CA THR A 155 17.03 5.13 -28.59
C THR A 155 18.17 5.27 -29.61
N SER A 156 19.43 5.31 -29.17
CA SER A 156 20.58 5.41 -30.07
C SER A 156 20.70 4.18 -30.99
N GLN A 157 20.76 4.39 -32.30
CA GLN A 157 20.82 3.31 -33.29
C GLN A 157 22.06 2.42 -33.12
N GLU A 158 23.19 3.02 -32.74
CA GLU A 158 24.44 2.29 -32.46
C GLU A 158 24.25 1.32 -31.29
N THR A 159 23.69 1.80 -30.18
CA THR A 159 23.40 0.99 -29.00
C THR A 159 22.36 -0.08 -29.31
N VAL A 160 21.30 0.26 -30.06
CA VAL A 160 20.26 -0.69 -30.48
C VAL A 160 20.87 -1.86 -31.28
N ASN A 161 21.74 -1.57 -32.23
CA ASN A 161 22.44 -2.59 -33.02
C ASN A 161 23.38 -3.44 -32.15
N TRP A 162 24.08 -2.82 -31.20
CA TRP A 162 24.92 -3.53 -30.24
C TRP A 162 24.08 -4.47 -29.37
N ILE A 163 22.95 -4.01 -28.82
CA ILE A 163 22.07 -4.83 -27.98
C ILE A 163 21.55 -6.02 -28.77
N LYS A 164 21.06 -5.82 -30.00
CA LYS A 164 20.60 -6.93 -30.88
C LYS A 164 21.67 -7.98 -31.11
N THR A 165 22.92 -7.56 -31.20
CA THR A 165 24.05 -8.47 -31.41
C THR A 165 24.39 -9.27 -30.14
N ASN A 166 24.30 -8.65 -28.97
CA ASN A 166 24.76 -9.20 -27.70
C ASN A 166 23.65 -9.84 -26.83
N SER A 167 22.38 -9.68 -27.18
CA SER A 167 21.23 -10.20 -26.42
C SER A 167 20.53 -11.42 -27.05
N LYS A 168 21.06 -11.99 -28.14
CA LYS A 168 20.40 -13.07 -28.90
C LYS A 168 19.99 -14.28 -28.05
N ASN A 169 20.84 -14.64 -27.09
CA ASN A 169 20.65 -15.82 -26.24
C ASN A 169 19.69 -15.58 -25.06
N ILE A 170 19.32 -14.32 -24.79
CA ILE A 170 18.42 -13.97 -23.69
C ILE A 170 16.99 -14.28 -24.12
N GLN A 171 16.28 -15.08 -23.31
CA GLN A 171 14.92 -15.53 -23.62
C GLN A 171 13.86 -14.50 -23.24
N ASN A 172 14.16 -13.62 -22.28
CA ASN A 172 13.24 -12.64 -21.72
C ASN A 172 13.84 -11.23 -21.86
N ILE A 173 13.35 -10.46 -22.81
CA ILE A 173 13.70 -9.08 -23.11
C ILE A 173 12.43 -8.23 -23.06
N ILE A 174 12.41 -7.20 -22.24
CA ILE A 174 11.30 -6.25 -22.13
C ILE A 174 11.81 -4.82 -22.33
N CYS A 175 11.11 -4.07 -23.17
CA CYS A 175 11.48 -2.73 -23.58
C CYS A 175 10.42 -1.71 -23.13
N PHE A 176 10.85 -0.61 -22.51
CA PHE A 176 9.99 0.51 -22.15
C PHE A 176 10.57 1.83 -22.69
N HIS A 177 9.76 2.56 -23.45
CA HIS A 177 10.17 3.81 -24.09
C HIS A 177 11.49 3.69 -24.90
N ALA A 178 11.79 2.49 -25.42
CA ALA A 178 13.00 2.21 -26.19
C ALA A 178 12.69 2.13 -27.70
N ALA A 179 13.74 2.03 -28.50
CA ALA A 179 13.61 1.94 -29.96
C ALA A 179 12.74 0.72 -30.37
N PRO A 180 11.72 0.89 -31.26
CA PRO A 180 10.78 -0.17 -31.63
C PRO A 180 11.44 -1.42 -32.19
N GLU A 181 12.62 -1.29 -32.77
CA GLU A 181 13.32 -2.40 -33.44
C GLU A 181 13.90 -3.42 -32.47
N LEU A 182 14.02 -3.13 -31.18
CA LEU A 182 14.44 -4.09 -30.16
C LEU A 182 13.36 -5.14 -29.90
N GLY A 183 12.10 -4.70 -29.81
CA GLY A 183 10.93 -5.55 -29.57
C GLY A 183 10.92 -6.23 -28.18
N ASN A 184 9.74 -6.63 -27.74
CA ASN A 184 9.60 -7.47 -26.55
C ASN A 184 9.78 -8.94 -26.95
N LYS A 185 10.53 -9.71 -26.17
CA LYS A 185 10.74 -11.16 -26.37
C LYS A 185 10.53 -11.85 -25.04
N LEU A 186 9.57 -12.75 -24.90
CA LEU A 186 9.34 -13.47 -23.64
C LEU A 186 9.26 -14.97 -23.89
N GLY A 187 9.95 -15.76 -23.06
CA GLY A 187 10.04 -17.21 -23.25
C GLY A 187 10.61 -17.62 -24.62
N GLY A 188 11.43 -16.76 -25.23
CA GLY A 188 12.01 -17.00 -26.56
C GLY A 188 11.22 -16.43 -27.74
N TYR A 189 9.99 -16.00 -27.53
CA TYR A 189 9.09 -15.53 -28.59
C TYR A 189 8.97 -14.01 -28.62
N TYR A 190 9.09 -13.42 -29.81
CA TYR A 190 8.83 -12.00 -29.99
C TYR A 190 7.33 -11.71 -29.87
N VAL A 191 6.99 -10.72 -29.06
CA VAL A 191 5.63 -10.25 -28.81
C VAL A 191 5.41 -8.97 -29.60
N GLN A 192 4.48 -8.98 -30.55
CA GLN A 192 4.06 -7.76 -31.24
C GLN A 192 3.28 -6.87 -30.25
N SER A 193 3.77 -5.66 -29.97
CA SER A 193 2.99 -4.68 -29.22
C SER A 193 1.82 -4.22 -30.08
N LYS A 194 0.59 -4.37 -29.62
CA LYS A 194 -0.60 -3.83 -30.31
C LYS A 194 -0.45 -2.32 -30.43
N THR A 195 -0.12 -1.82 -31.62
CA THR A 195 -0.34 -0.41 -31.95
C THR A 195 -1.85 -0.27 -32.15
N LYS A 196 -2.55 0.44 -31.26
CA LYS A 196 -3.96 0.81 -31.47
C LYS A 196 -4.04 1.61 -32.78
N GLY A 197 -4.41 0.99 -33.91
CA GLY A 197 -4.66 1.75 -35.13
C GLY A 197 -4.68 1.05 -36.49
N SER A 198 -4.31 -0.22 -36.66
CA SER A 198 -4.33 -0.84 -38.00
C SER A 198 -5.42 -1.89 -38.18
N ILE A 199 -6.30 -1.66 -39.15
CA ILE A 199 -7.41 -2.54 -39.56
C ILE A 199 -6.90 -3.94 -40.04
N PHE A 200 -5.60 -4.06 -40.33
CA PHE A 200 -4.97 -5.33 -40.75
C PHE A 200 -4.65 -6.33 -39.61
N ASP A 201 -4.72 -5.93 -38.34
CA ASP A 201 -4.40 -6.82 -37.20
C ASP A 201 -5.46 -7.93 -36.97
N ASN A 202 -6.64 -7.80 -37.58
CA ASN A 202 -7.71 -8.79 -37.43
C ASN A 202 -7.48 -10.08 -38.23
N ILE A 203 -6.58 -10.08 -39.23
CA ILE A 203 -6.37 -11.24 -40.11
C ILE A 203 -5.30 -12.21 -39.56
N VAL A 204 -4.43 -11.79 -38.63
CA VAL A 204 -3.37 -12.63 -38.03
C VAL A 204 -3.87 -13.42 -36.80
N ARG A 205 -5.15 -13.29 -36.45
CA ARG A 205 -5.72 -13.85 -35.22
C ARG A 205 -5.92 -15.38 -35.22
N ILE A 206 -5.63 -16.06 -36.33
CA ILE A 206 -6.00 -17.47 -36.57
C ILE A 206 -4.85 -18.47 -36.26
N SER A 207 -3.60 -18.06 -36.02
CA SER A 207 -2.50 -19.02 -35.79
C SER A 207 -1.61 -18.80 -34.56
N GLN A 208 -1.99 -17.95 -33.59
CA GLN A 208 -1.18 -17.75 -32.39
C GLN A 208 -1.22 -18.98 -31.48
N SER A 209 -0.04 -19.56 -31.20
CA SER A 209 0.15 -20.64 -30.24
C SER A 209 -0.26 -20.18 -28.82
N ASN A 210 -0.54 -21.12 -27.91
CA ASN A 210 -0.95 -20.76 -26.55
C ASN A 210 0.15 -19.98 -25.81
N GLU A 211 1.42 -20.28 -26.07
CA GLU A 211 2.59 -19.62 -25.48
C GLU A 211 2.67 -18.14 -25.87
N THR A 212 2.37 -17.80 -27.13
CA THR A 212 2.37 -16.40 -27.59
C THR A 212 1.22 -15.59 -27.00
N LYS A 213 0.08 -16.22 -26.68
CA LYS A 213 -1.05 -15.57 -26.00
C LYS A 213 -0.71 -15.26 -24.53
N GLU A 214 -0.10 -16.20 -23.82
CA GLU A 214 0.32 -15.98 -22.44
C GLU A 214 1.41 -14.90 -22.36
N ALA A 215 2.41 -14.93 -23.26
CA ALA A 215 3.41 -13.88 -23.36
C ALA A 215 2.80 -12.49 -23.63
N SER A 216 1.81 -12.43 -24.54
CA SER A 216 1.10 -11.17 -24.82
C SER A 216 0.35 -10.64 -23.59
N LYS A 217 -0.27 -11.52 -22.81
CA LYS A 217 -0.97 -11.14 -21.57
C LYS A 217 -0.01 -10.65 -20.49
N VAL A 218 1.18 -11.26 -20.39
CA VAL A 218 2.23 -10.77 -19.48
C VAL A 218 2.70 -9.38 -19.91
N VAL A 219 3.00 -9.17 -21.20
CA VAL A 219 3.38 -7.84 -21.71
C VAL A 219 2.29 -6.81 -21.41
N GLU A 220 1.02 -7.12 -21.68
CA GLU A 220 -0.11 -6.22 -21.39
C GLU A 220 -0.17 -5.85 -19.90
N THR A 221 -0.07 -6.84 -19.00
CA THR A 221 -0.09 -6.62 -17.54
C THR A 221 1.07 -5.74 -17.09
N VAL A 222 2.27 -5.98 -17.61
CA VAL A 222 3.48 -5.26 -17.24
C VAL A 222 3.46 -3.84 -17.84
N SER A 223 2.98 -3.65 -19.08
CA SER A 223 2.79 -2.34 -19.69
C SER A 223 1.77 -1.48 -18.94
N GLU A 224 0.62 -2.05 -18.57
CA GLU A 224 -0.39 -1.35 -17.76
C GLU A 224 0.16 -0.91 -16.40
N ALA A 225 0.99 -1.75 -15.76
CA ALA A 225 1.65 -1.38 -14.51
C ALA A 225 2.70 -0.28 -14.73
N TRP A 226 3.53 -0.39 -15.76
CA TRP A 226 4.55 0.59 -16.10
C TRP A 226 3.97 1.99 -16.36
N ASP A 227 2.82 2.04 -17.04
CA ASP A 227 2.10 3.28 -17.38
C ASP A 227 1.46 3.98 -16.16
N ARG A 228 1.41 3.33 -14.99
CA ARG A 228 1.01 3.97 -13.73
C ARG A 228 2.11 4.83 -13.09
N HIS A 229 3.33 4.79 -13.63
CA HIS A 229 4.44 5.67 -13.25
C HIS A 229 4.73 5.70 -11.75
N SER A 230 4.79 4.51 -11.13
CA SER A 230 5.11 4.31 -9.72
C SER A 230 6.31 3.38 -9.56
N SER A 231 7.18 3.66 -8.58
CA SER A 231 8.32 2.78 -8.27
C SER A 231 7.89 1.38 -7.83
N ASP A 232 6.76 1.27 -7.14
CA ASP A 232 6.18 -0.02 -6.76
C ASP A 232 5.70 -0.81 -7.97
N ASP A 233 5.16 -0.13 -8.98
CA ASP A 233 4.71 -0.77 -10.21
C ASP A 233 5.89 -1.19 -11.10
N ILE A 234 6.98 -0.42 -11.14
CA ILE A 234 8.23 -0.83 -11.78
C ILE A 234 8.80 -2.09 -11.12
N ARG A 235 8.83 -2.14 -9.79
CA ARG A 235 9.24 -3.35 -9.07
C ARG A 235 8.30 -4.51 -9.36
N PHE A 236 6.99 -4.27 -9.37
CA PHE A 236 5.97 -5.26 -9.68
C PHE A 236 6.16 -5.85 -11.08
N CYS A 237 6.44 -5.01 -12.09
CA CYS A 237 6.76 -5.45 -13.45
C CYS A 237 7.83 -6.53 -13.47
N LEU A 238 8.93 -6.31 -12.73
CA LEU A 238 10.02 -7.27 -12.63
C LEU A 238 9.60 -8.54 -11.90
N LEU A 239 8.87 -8.44 -10.80
CA LEU A 239 8.37 -9.62 -10.08
C LEU A 239 7.44 -10.48 -10.95
N VAL A 240 6.60 -9.87 -11.79
CA VAL A 240 5.75 -10.60 -12.75
C VAL A 240 6.59 -11.37 -13.76
N LEU A 241 7.62 -10.74 -14.32
CA LEU A 241 8.52 -11.38 -15.28
C LEU A 241 9.28 -12.55 -14.65
N ILE A 242 9.81 -12.37 -13.43
CA ILE A 242 10.47 -13.44 -12.67
C ILE A 242 9.50 -14.60 -12.44
N ASN A 243 8.28 -14.30 -11.97
CA ASN A 243 7.26 -15.31 -11.68
C ASN A 243 6.81 -16.10 -12.92
N ALA A 244 6.73 -15.42 -14.07
CA ALA A 244 6.27 -16.02 -15.31
C ALA A 244 7.35 -16.86 -16.01
N TYR A 245 8.62 -16.46 -15.95
CA TYR A 245 9.67 -17.03 -16.81
C TYR A 245 10.92 -17.55 -16.10
N VAL A 246 11.10 -17.27 -14.81
CA VAL A 246 12.32 -17.65 -14.09
C VAL A 246 11.98 -18.60 -12.94
N LYS A 247 11.29 -18.13 -11.90
CA LYS A 247 10.86 -18.95 -10.77
C LYS A 247 9.63 -18.35 -10.06
N PRO A 248 8.77 -19.16 -9.42
CA PRO A 248 7.60 -18.66 -8.70
C PRO A 248 7.97 -17.60 -7.64
N VAL A 249 7.22 -16.49 -7.61
CA VAL A 249 7.42 -15.41 -6.63
C VAL A 249 6.32 -15.51 -5.56
N PRO A 250 6.65 -15.77 -4.27
CA PRO A 250 5.65 -16.01 -3.23
C PRO A 250 4.62 -14.89 -3.05
N ILE A 251 5.04 -13.61 -3.13
CA ILE A 251 4.14 -12.46 -2.97
C ILE A 251 3.09 -12.36 -4.08
N LEU A 252 3.36 -12.99 -5.23
CA LEU A 252 2.45 -13.02 -6.39
C LEU A 252 1.52 -14.25 -6.39
N LYS A 253 1.60 -15.13 -5.40
CA LYS A 253 0.75 -16.33 -5.30
C LYS A 253 -0.75 -16.00 -5.35
N ASN A 254 -1.12 -14.84 -4.82
CA ASN A 254 -2.52 -14.36 -4.73
C ASN A 254 -3.06 -13.81 -6.07
N LEU A 255 -2.23 -13.66 -7.10
CA LEU A 255 -2.67 -13.27 -8.46
C LEU A 255 -3.41 -14.37 -9.22
N ARG A 256 -3.37 -15.62 -8.74
CA ARG A 256 -4.00 -16.75 -9.42
C ARG A 256 -5.46 -16.83 -9.01
N SER A 257 -6.37 -16.54 -9.96
CA SER A 257 -7.80 -16.76 -9.75
C SER A 257 -8.06 -18.23 -9.43
N LYS A 258 -8.53 -18.52 -8.21
CA LYS A 258 -9.00 -19.86 -7.83
C LYS A 258 -10.43 -20.00 -8.36
N GLY A 259 -10.65 -20.89 -9.31
CA GLY A 259 -11.88 -21.02 -10.11
C GLY A 259 -13.14 -21.50 -9.36
N PHE A 260 -13.79 -22.57 -9.84
CA PHE A 260 -15.12 -23.03 -9.38
C PHE A 260 -15.23 -23.33 -7.86
N SER A 261 -14.13 -23.70 -7.19
CA SER A 261 -14.10 -23.95 -5.74
C SER A 261 -14.48 -22.70 -4.93
N THR A 262 -14.02 -21.53 -5.37
CA THR A 262 -14.34 -20.23 -4.78
C THR A 262 -15.83 -19.94 -4.79
N LEU A 263 -16.48 -20.14 -5.94
CA LEU A 263 -17.92 -19.88 -6.11
C LEU A 263 -18.76 -20.80 -5.22
N ASN A 264 -18.39 -22.08 -5.12
CA ASN A 264 -19.08 -23.03 -4.25
C ASN A 264 -18.97 -22.62 -2.77
N CYS A 265 -17.79 -22.19 -2.31
CA CYS A 265 -17.62 -21.68 -0.94
C CYS A 265 -18.50 -20.46 -0.67
N MET A 266 -18.50 -19.49 -1.58
CA MET A 266 -19.28 -18.25 -1.47
C MET A 266 -20.77 -18.55 -1.35
N VAL A 267 -21.33 -19.33 -2.29
CA VAL A 267 -22.76 -19.64 -2.33
C VAL A 267 -23.19 -20.43 -1.09
N LYS A 268 -22.40 -21.42 -0.67
CA LYS A 268 -22.71 -22.29 0.48
C LYS A 268 -22.70 -21.54 1.81
N ASN A 269 -21.70 -20.67 2.04
CA ASN A 269 -21.47 -20.07 3.36
C ASN A 269 -21.98 -18.63 3.48
N CYS A 270 -22.15 -17.92 2.36
CA CYS A 270 -22.42 -16.48 2.31
C CYS A 270 -23.60 -16.10 1.41
N GLY A 271 -24.46 -17.05 1.04
CA GLY A 271 -25.62 -16.84 0.17
C GLY A 271 -26.47 -15.60 0.51
N PRO A 272 -26.88 -15.39 1.78
CA PRO A 272 -27.65 -14.20 2.16
C PRO A 272 -26.90 -12.89 1.93
N GLN A 273 -25.60 -12.83 2.27
CA GLN A 273 -24.77 -11.64 2.09
C GLN A 273 -24.54 -11.34 0.61
N ILE A 274 -24.38 -12.37 -0.22
CA ILE A 274 -24.29 -12.25 -1.67
C ILE A 274 -25.59 -11.66 -2.22
N LEU A 275 -26.75 -12.22 -1.86
CA LEU A 275 -28.04 -11.73 -2.32
C LEU A 275 -28.25 -10.26 -1.91
N ASN A 276 -27.99 -9.92 -0.65
CA ASN A 276 -28.12 -8.54 -0.16
C ASN A 276 -27.18 -7.57 -0.90
N CYS A 277 -25.94 -7.99 -1.19
CA CYS A 277 -25.02 -7.20 -1.99
C CYS A 277 -25.51 -7.01 -3.43
N LEU A 278 -26.05 -8.06 -4.06
CA LEU A 278 -26.59 -7.96 -5.42
C LEU A 278 -27.86 -7.09 -5.50
N LEU A 279 -28.61 -6.98 -4.42
CA LEU A 279 -29.76 -6.08 -4.33
C LEU A 279 -29.36 -4.62 -4.03
N ASP A 280 -28.22 -4.41 -3.36
CA ASP A 280 -27.68 -3.07 -3.09
C ASP A 280 -26.99 -2.46 -4.34
N PRO A 281 -27.43 -1.28 -4.83
CA PRO A 281 -26.81 -0.64 -6.00
C PRO A 281 -25.31 -0.33 -5.81
N ASN A 282 -24.91 0.14 -4.63
CA ASN A 282 -23.52 0.48 -4.36
C ASN A 282 -22.63 -0.77 -4.30
N CYS A 283 -23.07 -1.83 -3.62
CA CYS A 283 -22.32 -3.08 -3.57
C CYS A 283 -22.16 -3.69 -4.98
N ARG A 284 -23.20 -3.68 -5.84
CA ARG A 284 -23.05 -4.09 -7.25
C ARG A 284 -22.04 -3.27 -8.02
N LYS A 285 -22.05 -1.94 -7.85
CA LYS A 285 -21.05 -1.05 -8.48
C LYS A 285 -19.64 -1.37 -7.98
N ALA A 286 -19.48 -1.61 -6.68
CA ALA A 286 -18.21 -2.00 -6.08
C ALA A 286 -17.68 -3.30 -6.69
N LEU A 287 -18.51 -4.36 -6.74
CA LEU A 287 -18.10 -5.65 -7.32
C LEU A 287 -17.76 -5.53 -8.80
N ARG A 288 -18.52 -4.76 -9.58
CA ARG A 288 -18.23 -4.54 -11.00
C ARG A 288 -16.91 -3.79 -11.18
N CYS A 289 -16.67 -2.76 -10.37
CA CYS A 289 -15.43 -1.97 -10.39
C CYS A 289 -14.22 -2.83 -10.02
N LEU A 290 -14.31 -3.60 -8.93
CA LEU A 290 -13.25 -4.50 -8.48
C LEU A 290 -12.89 -5.56 -9.52
N ASN A 291 -13.89 -6.11 -10.22
CA ASN A 291 -13.65 -7.07 -11.31
C ASN A 291 -12.93 -6.47 -12.53
N GLN A 292 -12.86 -5.15 -12.64
CA GLN A 292 -12.12 -4.44 -13.70
C GLN A 292 -10.72 -4.03 -13.25
N CYS A 293 -10.43 -4.06 -11.95
CA CYS A 293 -9.09 -3.79 -11.44
C CYS A 293 -8.17 -4.98 -11.67
N SER A 294 -6.90 -4.70 -11.94
CA SER A 294 -5.85 -5.72 -11.78
C SER A 294 -5.79 -6.16 -10.30
N PRO A 295 -5.63 -7.45 -9.98
CA PRO A 295 -5.66 -7.92 -8.58
C PRO A 295 -4.53 -7.38 -7.69
N VAL A 296 -3.50 -6.78 -8.29
CA VAL A 296 -2.40 -6.08 -7.58
C VAL A 296 -2.49 -4.57 -7.62
N ASP A 297 -3.45 -4.00 -8.36
CA ASP A 297 -3.63 -2.56 -8.40
C ASP A 297 -4.38 -2.11 -7.14
N GLN A 298 -3.62 -1.89 -6.07
CA GLN A 298 -4.16 -1.48 -4.77
C GLN A 298 -4.91 -0.14 -4.87
N VAL A 299 -4.46 0.77 -5.73
CA VAL A 299 -5.09 2.07 -5.95
C VAL A 299 -6.48 1.88 -6.55
N CYS A 300 -6.60 1.09 -7.62
CA CYS A 300 -7.89 0.78 -8.23
C CYS A 300 -8.82 0.10 -7.25
N ASN A 301 -8.35 -0.96 -6.57
CA ASN A 301 -9.16 -1.74 -5.64
C ASN A 301 -9.68 -0.89 -4.48
N TYR A 302 -8.80 -0.14 -3.82
CA TYR A 302 -9.20 0.69 -2.69
C TYR A 302 -10.11 1.85 -3.13
N ARG A 303 -9.85 2.45 -4.29
CA ARG A 303 -10.72 3.51 -4.85
C ARG A 303 -12.12 3.00 -5.18
N CYS A 304 -12.26 1.78 -5.71
CA CYS A 304 -13.56 1.14 -5.91
C CYS A 304 -14.31 1.00 -4.59
N ILE A 305 -13.66 0.44 -3.57
CA ILE A 305 -14.25 0.22 -2.24
C ILE A 305 -14.66 1.55 -1.61
N ALA A 306 -13.74 2.53 -1.56
CA ALA A 306 -13.98 3.82 -0.93
C ALA A 306 -15.03 4.67 -1.67
N SER A 307 -15.24 4.45 -2.97
CA SER A 307 -16.30 5.11 -3.75
C SER A 307 -17.68 4.54 -3.44
N TYR A 308 -17.77 3.24 -3.16
CA TYR A 308 -19.03 2.50 -3.10
C TYR A 308 -19.31 1.83 -1.75
N GLU A 309 -18.52 2.16 -0.72
CA GLU A 309 -18.64 1.60 0.62
C GLU A 309 -20.09 1.66 1.14
N SER A 310 -20.60 0.50 1.56
CA SER A 310 -21.93 0.30 2.12
C SER A 310 -21.90 -0.84 3.15
N ALA A 311 -22.87 -0.87 4.06
CA ALA A 311 -22.97 -1.92 5.08
C ALA A 311 -23.15 -3.33 4.47
N THR A 312 -23.79 -3.42 3.30
CA THR A 312 -23.96 -4.68 2.57
C THR A 312 -22.65 -5.15 1.94
N LEU A 313 -21.84 -4.23 1.39
CA LEU A 313 -20.48 -4.53 0.93
C LEU A 313 -19.59 -5.02 2.06
N GLU A 314 -19.61 -4.32 3.20
CA GLU A 314 -18.87 -4.73 4.39
C GLU A 314 -19.27 -6.13 4.86
N ALA A 315 -20.57 -6.42 4.96
CA ALA A 315 -21.07 -7.73 5.36
C ALA A 315 -20.72 -8.84 4.37
N PHE A 316 -20.76 -8.54 3.06
CA PHE A 316 -20.33 -9.44 2.00
C PHE A 316 -18.84 -9.78 2.14
N SER A 317 -17.97 -8.77 2.18
CA SER A 317 -16.51 -8.93 2.31
C SER A 317 -16.15 -9.66 3.59
N LEU A 318 -16.80 -9.32 4.71
CA LEU A 318 -16.62 -9.99 6.00
C LEU A 318 -16.94 -11.47 5.93
N CYS A 319 -18.02 -11.85 5.24
CA CYS A 319 -18.38 -13.27 5.11
C CYS A 319 -17.40 -14.01 4.21
N VAL A 320 -17.17 -13.49 3.00
CA VAL A 320 -16.42 -14.16 1.93
C VAL A 320 -14.93 -14.23 2.24
N LEU A 321 -14.32 -13.12 2.66
CA LEU A 321 -12.88 -13.01 2.88
C LEU A 321 -12.52 -13.38 4.31
N GLN A 322 -13.15 -12.72 5.28
CA GLN A 322 -12.66 -12.77 6.66
C GLN A 322 -13.15 -13.98 7.46
N LYS A 323 -14.40 -14.40 7.30
CA LYS A 323 -14.97 -15.53 8.05
C LYS A 323 -14.71 -16.87 7.39
N ASN A 324 -14.84 -16.96 6.07
CA ASN A 324 -14.72 -18.22 5.34
C ASN A 324 -13.47 -18.32 4.46
N ASN A 325 -12.77 -17.20 4.20
CA ASN A 325 -11.63 -17.12 3.29
C ASN A 325 -11.84 -17.92 2.00
N CYS A 326 -12.97 -17.69 1.32
CA CYS A 326 -13.35 -18.44 0.13
C CYS A 326 -12.39 -18.26 -1.05
N LEU A 327 -11.58 -17.19 -1.03
CA LEU A 327 -10.51 -16.96 -2.00
C LEU A 327 -9.20 -17.66 -1.59
N GLU A 328 -9.14 -18.22 -0.38
CA GLU A 328 -7.97 -18.86 0.20
C GLU A 328 -6.70 -18.01 0.04
N LEU A 329 -6.83 -16.72 0.34
CA LEU A 329 -5.75 -15.76 0.26
C LEU A 329 -5.04 -15.69 1.61
N ASP A 330 -3.75 -15.43 1.53
CA ASP A 330 -2.92 -15.18 2.70
C ASP A 330 -1.81 -14.21 2.33
N ALA A 331 -1.61 -13.19 3.16
CA ALA A 331 -0.51 -12.23 3.04
C ALA A 331 0.05 -11.91 4.41
N LYS A 332 1.37 -11.84 4.49
CA LYS A 332 2.08 -11.50 5.72
C LYS A 332 2.47 -10.03 5.70
N ILE A 333 2.57 -9.44 6.89
CA ILE A 333 3.16 -8.11 7.05
C ILE A 333 4.63 -8.19 6.58
N PRO A 334 5.08 -7.34 5.65
CA PRO A 334 6.47 -7.33 5.22
C PRO A 334 7.41 -6.97 6.37
N GLU A 335 8.48 -7.75 6.54
CA GLU A 335 9.54 -7.49 7.52
C GLU A 335 10.63 -6.55 6.97
N LYS A 336 10.70 -6.40 5.65
CA LYS A 336 11.65 -5.53 4.95
C LYS A 336 10.94 -4.36 4.26
N PRO A 337 11.55 -3.16 4.21
CA PRO A 337 12.80 -2.82 4.88
C PRO A 337 12.62 -2.74 6.40
N TYR A 338 13.67 -3.08 7.15
CA TYR A 338 13.69 -2.79 8.58
C TYR A 338 13.95 -1.30 8.78
N VAL A 339 12.98 -0.59 9.36
CA VAL A 339 13.07 0.84 9.62
C VAL A 339 13.31 1.06 11.12
N PRO A 340 14.46 1.59 11.53
CA PRO A 340 14.76 1.82 12.94
C PRO A 340 13.88 2.95 13.50
N PRO A 341 13.32 2.80 14.73
CA PRO A 341 12.61 3.88 15.38
C PRO A 341 13.54 5.01 15.81
N MET A 342 13.00 6.23 15.86
CA MET A 342 13.62 7.36 16.54
C MET A 342 13.92 6.98 18.00
N VAL A 343 15.13 7.32 18.47
CA VAL A 343 15.59 6.95 19.82
C VAL A 343 15.65 8.12 20.80
N LYS A 344 15.65 9.36 20.30
CA LYS A 344 15.70 10.58 21.10
C LYS A 344 14.75 11.63 20.55
N PHE A 345 14.18 12.44 21.43
CA PHE A 345 13.41 13.63 21.09
C PHE A 345 13.82 14.75 22.04
N GLN A 346 14.14 15.95 21.52
CA GLN A 346 14.65 17.09 22.31
C GLN A 346 15.83 16.70 23.23
N GLY A 347 16.76 15.91 22.67
CA GLY A 347 17.96 15.42 23.38
C GLY A 347 17.72 14.32 24.43
N LYS A 348 16.47 13.95 24.74
CA LYS A 348 16.12 12.93 25.75
C LYS A 348 15.80 11.59 25.10
N ASN A 349 16.11 10.48 25.77
CA ASN A 349 15.75 9.14 25.29
C ASN A 349 14.23 8.99 25.18
N LEU A 350 13.77 8.38 24.08
CA LEU A 350 12.36 8.20 23.79
C LEU A 350 11.75 7.15 24.73
N SER A 351 10.71 7.53 25.48
CA SER A 351 9.86 6.61 26.25
C SER A 351 8.59 6.28 25.47
N HIS A 352 7.83 5.27 25.91
CA HIS A 352 6.54 4.97 25.28
C HIS A 352 5.53 6.10 25.43
N GLU A 353 5.53 6.79 26.57
CA GLU A 353 4.67 7.94 26.83
C GLU A 353 5.01 9.11 25.89
N THR A 354 6.30 9.42 25.73
CA THR A 354 6.75 10.45 24.78
C THR A 354 6.42 10.05 23.35
N ALA A 355 6.64 8.79 22.95
CA ALA A 355 6.32 8.32 21.60
C ALA A 355 4.82 8.43 21.28
N GLU A 356 3.95 8.09 22.23
CA GLU A 356 2.51 8.32 22.08
C GLU A 356 2.17 9.82 21.99
N ASP A 357 2.83 10.68 22.77
CA ASP A 357 2.63 12.12 22.70
C ASP A 357 3.06 12.73 21.35
N LEU A 358 4.13 12.20 20.74
CA LEU A 358 4.53 12.58 19.38
C LEU A 358 3.44 12.24 18.36
N PHE A 359 2.77 11.10 18.51
CA PHE A 359 1.60 10.79 17.69
C PHE A 359 0.41 11.69 17.99
N VAL A 360 0.12 11.96 19.28
CA VAL A 360 -0.94 12.93 19.66
C VAL A 360 -0.69 14.27 18.97
N GLY A 361 0.57 14.66 18.79
CA GLY A 361 0.96 15.82 17.98
C GLY A 361 0.21 17.05 18.47
N TRP A 362 -0.35 17.82 17.56
CA TRP A 362 -1.00 19.10 17.85
C TRP A 362 -2.40 19.01 18.47
N LEU A 363 -2.94 17.80 18.67
CA LEU A 363 -4.31 17.63 19.15
C LEU A 363 -4.46 18.20 20.56
N GLY A 364 -5.36 19.17 20.74
CA GLY A 364 -5.57 19.92 21.97
C GLY A 364 -5.40 21.41 21.77
N SER A 365 -4.29 21.81 21.13
CA SER A 365 -4.12 23.17 20.59
C SER A 365 -4.83 23.32 19.25
N LEU A 366 -4.78 22.26 18.43
CA LEU A 366 -5.57 22.12 17.20
C LEU A 366 -6.63 21.03 17.36
N ASN A 367 -7.55 20.96 16.39
CA ASN A 367 -8.60 19.94 16.33
C ASN A 367 -8.12 18.59 15.76
N TRP A 368 -6.83 18.47 15.44
CA TRP A 368 -6.21 17.27 14.89
C TRP A 368 -4.79 17.08 15.42
N SER A 369 -4.26 15.86 15.32
CA SER A 369 -2.87 15.58 15.68
C SER A 369 -1.90 16.06 14.60
N TRP A 370 -2.20 15.67 13.37
CA TRP A 370 -1.34 15.87 12.21
C TRP A 370 -2.17 15.96 10.94
N ARG A 371 -1.70 16.71 9.95
CA ARG A 371 -2.18 16.66 8.57
C ARG A 371 -1.16 15.95 7.71
N VAL A 372 -1.62 15.04 6.86
CA VAL A 372 -0.72 14.36 5.91
C VAL A 372 -0.39 15.33 4.79
N VAL A 373 0.92 15.50 4.57
CA VAL A 373 1.51 16.35 3.54
C VAL A 373 1.71 15.55 2.28
N ALA A 374 2.30 14.37 2.43
CA ALA A 374 2.58 13.45 1.36
C ALA A 374 2.78 12.04 1.92
N GLY A 375 2.60 11.01 1.10
CA GLY A 375 2.98 9.66 1.48
C GLY A 375 3.36 8.78 0.31
N GLN A 376 4.02 7.66 0.61
CA GLN A 376 4.67 6.83 -0.41
C GLN A 376 3.68 5.92 -1.14
N ASN A 377 2.61 5.45 -0.48
CA ASN A 377 1.67 4.54 -1.09
C ASN A 377 0.41 5.28 -1.54
N PRO A 378 0.21 5.51 -2.85
CA PRO A 378 -0.92 6.31 -3.33
C PRO A 378 -2.28 5.67 -3.04
N ALA A 379 -2.34 4.36 -2.78
CA ALA A 379 -3.60 3.69 -2.45
C ALA A 379 -4.16 4.10 -1.09
N TYR A 380 -3.28 4.48 -0.15
CA TYR A 380 -3.63 4.76 1.25
C TYR A 380 -3.28 6.19 1.69
N ASP A 381 -2.30 6.81 1.02
CA ASP A 381 -1.69 8.07 1.47
C ASP A 381 -2.02 9.27 0.56
N GLN A 382 -2.65 9.07 -0.59
CA GLN A 382 -2.96 10.16 -1.55
C GLN A 382 -4.46 10.49 -1.58
N PHE A 383 -5.01 10.86 -0.42
CA PHE A 383 -6.38 11.35 -0.31
C PHE A 383 -6.41 12.83 0.00
N PRO A 384 -7.26 13.64 -0.69
CA PRO A 384 -7.42 15.03 -0.33
C PRO A 384 -7.84 15.20 1.13
N CYS A 385 -7.37 16.28 1.76
CA CYS A 385 -7.76 16.67 3.11
C CYS A 385 -7.63 15.55 4.14
N GLN A 386 -6.41 15.05 4.32
CA GLN A 386 -6.15 13.92 5.21
C GLN A 386 -5.66 14.39 6.59
N TYR A 387 -6.49 14.16 7.60
CA TYR A 387 -6.23 14.43 9.02
C TYR A 387 -5.96 13.12 9.75
N GLN A 388 -5.08 13.20 10.74
CA GLN A 388 -4.80 12.12 11.68
C GLN A 388 -5.22 12.54 13.08
N LEU A 389 -5.94 11.66 13.78
CA LEU A 389 -6.31 11.84 15.18
C LEU A 389 -5.69 10.71 15.99
N PHE A 390 -4.81 11.06 16.93
CA PHE A 390 -4.26 10.13 17.90
C PHE A 390 -4.62 10.56 19.30
N TYR A 391 -5.17 9.65 20.10
CA TYR A 391 -5.60 9.99 21.44
C TYR A 391 -5.70 8.77 22.36
N ARG A 392 -5.59 9.01 23.67
CA ARG A 392 -5.79 7.97 24.70
C ARG A 392 -7.26 7.88 25.06
N GLY A 393 -7.81 6.67 25.01
CA GLY A 393 -9.21 6.44 25.40
C GLY A 393 -9.40 6.41 26.92
N LYS A 394 -10.67 6.24 27.33
CA LYS A 394 -11.05 6.17 28.76
C LYS A 394 -10.42 4.99 29.50
N ALA A 395 -10.28 3.85 28.83
CA ALA A 395 -9.72 2.65 29.44
C ALA A 395 -8.20 2.79 29.62
N LYS A 396 -7.67 2.29 30.74
CA LYS A 396 -6.23 2.29 31.03
C LYS A 396 -5.48 1.55 29.90
N GLY A 397 -4.47 2.20 29.33
CA GLY A 397 -3.68 1.65 28.23
C GLY A 397 -4.40 1.59 26.87
N SER A 398 -5.55 2.26 26.71
CA SER A 398 -6.19 2.40 25.41
C SER A 398 -5.62 3.58 24.63
N PHE A 399 -5.17 3.32 23.41
CA PHE A 399 -4.68 4.32 22.46
C PHE A 399 -5.35 4.06 21.10
N TRP A 400 -5.79 5.13 20.46
CA TRP A 400 -6.60 5.09 19.24
C TRP A 400 -5.98 5.96 18.18
N TYR A 401 -6.12 5.51 16.93
CA TYR A 401 -5.80 6.27 15.74
C TYR A 401 -7.03 6.33 14.84
N GLU A 402 -7.40 7.53 14.41
CA GLU A 402 -8.49 7.72 13.46
C GLU A 402 -8.05 8.63 12.31
N PRO A 403 -7.73 8.07 11.14
CA PRO A 403 -7.56 8.87 9.93
C PRO A 403 -8.94 9.35 9.45
N VAL A 404 -8.99 10.62 9.08
CA VAL A 404 -10.16 11.29 8.49
C VAL A 404 -9.72 11.92 7.17
N PHE A 405 -10.32 11.50 6.06
CA PHE A 405 -9.85 11.91 4.73
C PHE A 405 -11.01 12.04 3.75
N GLN A 406 -10.82 12.83 2.69
CA GLN A 406 -11.79 12.90 1.61
C GLN A 406 -11.45 11.92 0.50
N VAL A 407 -12.49 11.37 -0.11
CA VAL A 407 -12.39 10.52 -1.30
C VAL A 407 -13.14 11.18 -2.43
N ARG A 408 -12.45 11.39 -3.55
CA ARG A 408 -13.10 11.68 -4.83
C ARG A 408 -13.62 10.39 -5.42
N THR A 409 -14.91 10.14 -5.22
CA THR A 409 -15.59 8.95 -5.75
C THR A 409 -15.44 8.85 -7.27
N LEU A 410 -15.65 7.66 -7.82
CA LEU A 410 -15.62 7.45 -9.28
C LEU A 410 -16.70 8.26 -10.02
N GLU A 411 -17.79 8.64 -9.36
CA GLU A 411 -18.77 9.61 -9.87
C GLU A 411 -18.42 11.09 -9.62
N GLY A 412 -17.20 11.37 -9.17
CA GLY A 412 -16.69 12.74 -8.99
C GLY A 412 -17.19 13.47 -7.74
N LYS A 413 -17.99 12.83 -6.88
CA LYS A 413 -18.42 13.40 -5.59
C LYS A 413 -17.30 13.32 -4.56
N MET A 414 -17.18 14.35 -3.73
CA MET A 414 -16.30 14.36 -2.56
C MET A 414 -17.04 13.82 -1.34
N VAL A 415 -16.50 12.80 -0.69
CA VAL A 415 -17.08 12.19 0.52
C VAL A 415 -16.04 12.04 1.61
N TRP A 416 -16.43 12.29 2.86
CA TRP A 416 -15.56 12.07 4.01
C TRP A 416 -15.56 10.59 4.42
N ARG A 417 -14.38 10.05 4.68
CA ARG A 417 -14.15 8.73 5.24
C ARG A 417 -13.40 8.85 6.55
N ARG A 418 -13.72 7.96 7.48
CA ARG A 418 -13.10 7.89 8.80
C ARG A 418 -12.94 6.43 9.17
N ARG A 419 -11.76 6.07 9.68
CA ARG A 419 -11.46 4.72 10.17
C ARG A 419 -11.05 4.79 11.63
N LYS A 420 -11.22 3.69 12.35
CA LYS A 420 -10.89 3.62 13.77
C LYS A 420 -9.98 2.43 14.07
N TYR A 421 -8.72 2.74 14.29
CA TYR A 421 -7.68 1.77 14.58
C TYR A 421 -7.46 1.68 16.08
N ARG A 422 -7.34 0.44 16.57
CA ARG A 422 -6.78 0.20 17.88
C ARG A 422 -5.26 0.20 17.78
N VAL A 423 -4.60 0.95 18.66
CA VAL A 423 -3.14 1.04 18.72
C VAL A 423 -2.63 0.35 19.97
N LYS A 424 -1.53 -0.39 19.83
CA LYS A 424 -0.78 -1.00 20.94
C LYS A 424 0.69 -0.66 20.80
N ARG A 425 1.35 -0.42 21.93
CA ARG A 425 2.81 -0.24 21.98
C ARG A 425 3.53 -1.49 21.47
N GLY A 426 4.57 -1.28 20.69
CA GLY A 426 5.59 -2.29 20.40
C GLY A 426 6.52 -2.48 21.61
N LYS A 427 7.52 -3.34 21.46
CA LYS A 427 8.51 -3.58 22.53
C LYS A 427 9.49 -2.41 22.72
N ILE A 428 9.77 -1.70 21.62
CA ILE A 428 10.73 -0.59 21.59
C ILE A 428 9.92 0.71 21.52
N PRO A 429 10.22 1.74 22.33
CA PRO A 429 9.63 3.07 22.17
C PRO A 429 9.74 3.56 20.72
N GLY A 430 8.69 4.20 20.22
CA GLY A 430 8.60 4.60 18.81
C GLY A 430 8.06 3.51 17.86
N THR A 431 7.79 2.30 18.34
CA THR A 431 7.16 1.22 17.54
C THR A 431 5.78 0.85 18.05
N PHE A 432 4.87 0.47 17.14
CA PHE A 432 3.45 0.30 17.44
C PHE A 432 2.77 -0.74 16.53
N TYR A 433 1.74 -1.40 17.05
CA TYR A 433 0.86 -2.29 16.31
C TYR A 433 -0.53 -1.67 16.18
N PHE A 434 -1.01 -1.59 14.95
CA PHE A 434 -2.31 -1.05 14.58
C PHE A 434 -3.20 -2.18 14.07
N SER A 435 -4.48 -2.13 14.41
CA SER A 435 -5.47 -3.11 13.94
C SER A 435 -6.81 -2.44 13.70
N VAL A 436 -7.42 -2.74 12.55
CA VAL A 436 -8.73 -2.22 12.13
C VAL A 436 -9.51 -3.32 11.43
N LEU A 437 -10.84 -3.32 11.59
CA LEU A 437 -11.75 -3.99 10.66
C LEU A 437 -12.26 -2.91 9.72
N ASP A 438 -11.78 -2.91 8.48
CA ASP A 438 -12.18 -1.95 7.46
C ASP A 438 -12.85 -2.67 6.29
N ASN A 439 -14.06 -2.21 5.90
CA ASN A 439 -14.82 -2.79 4.80
C ASN A 439 -14.95 -4.33 4.85
N GLY A 440 -15.05 -4.88 6.07
CA GLY A 440 -15.20 -6.32 6.31
C GLY A 440 -13.88 -7.10 6.33
N VAL A 441 -12.74 -6.46 6.18
CA VAL A 441 -11.41 -7.09 6.18
C VAL A 441 -10.59 -6.57 7.35
N VAL A 442 -9.99 -7.48 8.13
CA VAL A 442 -9.06 -7.09 9.18
C VAL A 442 -7.72 -6.73 8.54
N SER A 443 -7.27 -5.51 8.78
CA SER A 443 -5.88 -5.11 8.54
C SER A 443 -5.12 -5.02 9.85
N ASN A 444 -3.88 -5.51 9.82
CA ASN A 444 -2.90 -5.34 10.88
C ASN A 444 -1.66 -4.68 10.32
N GLU A 445 -1.15 -3.70 11.05
CA GLU A 445 -0.02 -2.89 10.62
C GLU A 445 0.98 -2.72 11.76
N PHE A 446 2.24 -2.57 11.39
CA PHE A 446 3.34 -2.22 12.26
C PHE A 446 3.86 -0.85 11.85
N TRP A 447 3.84 0.09 12.79
CA TRP A 447 4.23 1.48 12.56
C TRP A 447 5.46 1.83 13.38
N THR A 448 6.31 2.65 12.78
CA THR A 448 7.54 3.18 13.36
C THR A 448 7.53 4.70 13.23
N ILE A 449 7.76 5.40 14.34
CA ILE A 449 8.11 6.82 14.33
C ILE A 449 9.57 6.91 13.86
N VAL A 450 9.76 7.42 12.65
CA VAL A 450 11.08 7.47 11.99
C VAL A 450 11.85 8.69 12.47
N ASP A 451 11.18 9.84 12.45
CA ASP A 451 11.68 11.11 12.93
C ASP A 451 10.52 12.08 13.17
N VAL A 452 10.73 13.03 14.08
CA VAL A 452 9.83 14.15 14.34
C VAL A 452 10.70 15.36 14.70
N SER A 453 10.45 16.51 14.08
CA SER A 453 11.20 17.72 14.41
C SER A 453 10.98 18.12 15.87
N ASP A 454 12.02 18.68 16.52
CA ASP A 454 11.98 19.00 17.96
C ASP A 454 10.86 19.99 18.33
N ASP A 455 10.40 20.79 17.38
CA ASP A 455 9.31 21.76 17.50
C ASP A 455 7.94 21.23 17.03
N LEU A 456 7.86 19.97 16.61
CA LEU A 456 6.68 19.34 16.00
C LEU A 456 6.22 20.01 14.68
N GLY A 457 7.09 20.76 13.99
CA GLY A 457 6.85 21.28 12.65
C GLY A 457 6.52 20.16 11.63
N TRP A 458 7.22 19.02 11.70
CA TRP A 458 6.93 17.86 10.88
C TRP A 458 7.21 16.52 11.57
N GLY A 459 6.61 15.46 11.05
CA GLY A 459 6.88 14.08 11.45
C GLY A 459 6.88 13.12 10.26
N LEU A 460 7.68 12.06 10.34
CA LEU A 460 7.68 10.98 9.37
C LEU A 460 7.37 9.65 10.06
N PHE A 461 6.30 8.99 9.63
CA PHE A 461 5.85 7.72 10.18
C PHE A 461 5.88 6.65 9.08
N HIS A 462 6.63 5.58 9.31
CA HIS A 462 6.70 4.43 8.41
C HIS A 462 5.72 3.34 8.87
N TYR A 463 5.10 2.65 7.94
CA TYR A 463 4.23 1.51 8.22
C TYR A 463 4.49 0.33 7.28
N SER A 464 4.32 -0.87 7.82
CA SER A 464 4.15 -2.10 7.04
C SER A 464 2.85 -2.78 7.48
N GLY A 465 2.06 -3.25 6.53
CA GLY A 465 0.72 -3.75 6.81
C GLY A 465 0.33 -4.93 5.92
N ALA A 466 -0.70 -5.65 6.38
CA ALA A 466 -1.32 -6.69 5.59
C ALA A 466 -2.82 -6.82 5.89
N ALA A 467 -3.61 -6.77 4.81
CA ALA A 467 -4.97 -7.26 4.78
C ALA A 467 -4.91 -8.75 4.40
N ARG A 468 -4.52 -9.59 5.38
CA ARG A 468 -4.10 -10.99 5.18
C ARG A 468 -5.07 -11.80 4.32
N VAL A 469 -6.36 -11.76 4.66
CA VAL A 469 -7.42 -12.53 3.97
C VAL A 469 -7.86 -11.92 2.63
N ALA A 470 -7.42 -10.70 2.33
CA ALA A 470 -7.52 -10.11 1.00
C ALA A 470 -6.25 -10.36 0.16
N GLY A 471 -5.25 -11.06 0.72
CA GLY A 471 -4.01 -11.39 0.02
C GLY A 471 -3.13 -10.19 -0.28
N GLN A 472 -3.35 -9.06 0.42
CA GLN A 472 -2.62 -7.82 0.19
C GLN A 472 -1.64 -7.56 1.33
N SER A 473 -0.40 -7.25 0.97
CA SER A 473 0.60 -6.66 1.85
C SER A 473 1.06 -5.34 1.26
N TYR A 474 1.47 -4.43 2.14
CA TYR A 474 1.85 -3.09 1.75
C TYR A 474 2.85 -2.50 2.73
N THR A 475 3.60 -1.52 2.25
CA THR A 475 4.50 -0.68 3.03
C THR A 475 4.28 0.75 2.59
N GLY A 476 4.66 1.70 3.42
CA GLY A 476 4.67 3.10 3.07
C GLY A 476 5.21 3.97 4.18
N ALA A 477 5.25 5.27 3.93
CA ALA A 477 5.52 6.26 4.95
C ALA A 477 4.66 7.49 4.67
N VAL A 478 4.20 8.14 5.74
CA VAL A 478 3.46 9.40 5.69
C VAL A 478 4.30 10.50 6.31
N LEU A 479 4.52 11.55 5.52
CA LEU A 479 5.06 12.83 5.98
C LEU A 479 3.88 13.68 6.45
N VAL A 480 4.02 14.24 7.65
CA VAL A 480 2.97 15.03 8.28
C VAL A 480 3.49 16.37 8.76
N SER A 481 2.60 17.35 8.85
CA SER A 481 2.83 18.65 9.46
C SER A 481 1.56 19.12 10.18
N SER A 482 1.65 20.19 10.96
CA SER A 482 0.50 20.76 11.67
C SER A 482 -0.54 21.35 10.71
N ASP A 483 -0.08 22.00 9.63
CA ASP A 483 -0.88 22.77 8.69
C ASP A 483 -1.11 22.06 7.35
N GLY A 484 -0.46 20.91 7.12
CA GLY A 484 -0.56 20.13 5.89
C GLY A 484 0.26 20.70 4.74
N GLN A 485 1.14 21.67 5.01
CA GLN A 485 2.13 22.18 4.06
C GLN A 485 3.41 21.36 4.12
N TYR A 486 4.13 21.34 2.99
CA TYR A 486 5.43 20.69 2.92
C TYR A 486 6.47 21.46 3.75
N PRO A 487 7.33 20.77 4.52
CA PRO A 487 8.39 21.43 5.29
C PRO A 487 9.25 22.34 4.41
N ASN A 488 9.71 23.45 4.96
CA ASN A 488 10.47 24.44 4.19
C ASN A 488 11.87 23.91 3.80
N ASP A 489 12.59 24.64 2.95
CA ASP A 489 13.90 24.22 2.44
C ASP A 489 14.96 24.03 3.55
N MET A 490 14.84 24.72 4.69
CA MET A 490 15.75 24.53 5.83
C MET A 490 15.57 23.15 6.48
N GLU A 491 14.34 22.66 6.53
CA GLU A 491 13.98 21.37 7.13
C GLU A 491 14.06 20.20 6.15
N ARG A 492 14.06 20.48 4.84
CA ARG A 492 14.06 19.49 3.76
C ARG A 492 15.19 18.45 3.88
N SER A 493 16.37 18.89 4.32
CA SER A 493 17.50 17.99 4.56
C SER A 493 17.20 16.92 5.63
N GLY A 494 16.53 17.30 6.71
CA GLY A 494 16.07 16.40 7.77
C GLY A 494 15.02 15.40 7.27
N VAL A 495 14.08 15.87 6.44
CA VAL A 495 13.07 15.01 5.80
C VAL A 495 13.72 13.98 4.89
N ILE A 496 14.69 14.38 4.05
CA ILE A 496 15.42 13.46 3.17
C ILE A 496 16.16 12.39 3.98
N LEU A 497 16.89 12.78 5.03
CA LEU A 497 17.58 11.82 5.91
C LEU A 497 16.61 10.84 6.59
N ALA A 498 15.42 11.30 6.99
CA ALA A 498 14.39 10.45 7.55
C ALA A 498 13.82 9.46 6.51
N LEU A 499 13.57 9.91 5.27
CA LEU A 499 13.13 9.06 4.16
C LEU A 499 14.17 7.99 3.81
N GLU A 500 15.46 8.31 3.86
CA GLU A 500 16.54 7.36 3.61
C GLU A 500 16.55 6.21 4.62
N LYS A 501 16.22 6.46 5.90
CA LYS A 501 16.03 5.40 6.91
C LYS A 501 14.91 4.43 6.53
N CYS A 502 13.92 4.89 5.75
CA CYS A 502 12.83 4.06 5.24
C CYS A 502 13.17 3.34 3.94
N GLY A 503 14.31 3.65 3.31
CA GLY A 503 14.60 3.23 1.94
C GLY A 503 13.63 3.86 0.93
N ILE A 504 13.13 5.07 1.20
CA ILE A 504 12.22 5.82 0.34
C ILE A 504 12.96 7.05 -0.21
N LYS A 505 12.67 7.42 -1.45
CA LYS A 505 13.15 8.68 -2.05
C LYS A 505 12.04 9.71 -2.09
N GLU A 506 12.42 10.99 -2.01
CA GLU A 506 11.47 12.11 -2.02
C GLU A 506 10.56 12.10 -3.26
N TRP A 507 11.10 11.67 -4.42
CA TRP A 507 10.34 11.55 -5.66
C TRP A 507 9.28 10.43 -5.65
N GLU A 508 9.32 9.51 -4.68
CA GLU A 508 8.29 8.47 -4.48
C GLU A 508 7.09 8.96 -3.69
N LEU A 509 7.17 10.14 -3.06
CA LEU A 509 6.06 10.67 -2.25
C LEU A 509 4.96 11.25 -3.13
N TYR A 510 3.71 10.92 -2.87
CA TYR A 510 2.55 11.53 -3.49
C TYR A 510 2.02 12.64 -2.58
N THR A 511 1.96 13.86 -3.09
CA THR A 511 1.49 15.01 -2.31
C THR A 511 -0.02 14.97 -2.13
N VAL A 512 -0.47 15.33 -0.93
CA VAL A 512 -1.87 15.44 -0.57
C VAL A 512 -2.36 16.85 -0.84
N ASP A 513 -3.49 16.96 -1.55
CA ASP A 513 -4.18 18.24 -1.70
C ASP A 513 -4.92 18.61 -0.42
N ASN A 514 -4.43 19.66 0.23
CA ASN A 514 -4.91 20.17 1.51
C ASN A 514 -5.65 21.51 1.39
N SER A 515 -5.99 21.94 0.17
CA SER A 515 -6.49 23.29 -0.13
C SER A 515 -7.97 23.56 0.18
N SER A 516 -8.83 22.53 0.16
CA SER A 516 -10.30 22.70 0.15
C SER A 516 -11.04 21.81 1.16
N CYS A 517 -10.65 21.90 2.43
CA CYS A 517 -11.11 20.98 3.48
C CYS A 517 -12.33 21.51 4.25
N ILE A 518 -13.51 21.39 3.65
CA ILE A 518 -14.76 21.91 4.22
C ILE A 518 -15.34 20.92 5.24
N ASN A 519 -15.57 21.41 6.46
CA ASN A 519 -16.25 20.71 7.56
C ASN A 519 -15.73 19.27 7.80
N PRO A 520 -14.43 19.09 8.08
CA PRO A 520 -13.91 17.77 8.39
C PRO A 520 -14.62 17.19 9.64
N PRO A 521 -15.05 15.92 9.63
CA PRO A 521 -15.75 15.29 10.76
C PRO A 521 -14.73 14.89 11.85
N LEU A 522 -14.13 15.92 12.46
CA LEU A 522 -13.16 15.81 13.52
C LEU A 522 -13.83 15.60 14.88
N GLY A 523 -13.00 15.48 15.91
CA GLY A 523 -13.43 15.27 17.28
C GLY A 523 -13.15 13.86 17.77
N ILE A 524 -12.97 13.76 19.09
CA ILE A 524 -12.63 12.54 19.80
C ILE A 524 -13.70 12.25 20.85
N PRO A 525 -13.83 10.99 21.32
CA PRO A 525 -14.75 10.66 22.39
C PRO A 525 -14.51 11.53 23.64
N GLU A 526 -15.58 12.03 24.25
CA GLU A 526 -15.52 12.79 25.50
C GLU A 526 -14.73 12.03 26.57
N GLY A 527 -13.89 12.72 27.36
CA GLY A 527 -13.04 12.11 28.39
C GLY A 527 -11.81 11.38 27.84
N SER A 528 -11.49 11.55 26.56
CA SER A 528 -10.19 11.17 26.01
C SER A 528 -9.08 12.03 26.60
N ARG A 529 -7.89 11.46 26.73
CA ARG A 529 -6.70 12.15 27.22
C ARG A 529 -5.74 12.40 26.07
N LEU A 530 -5.15 13.59 26.08
CA LEU A 530 -4.20 14.06 25.07
C LEU A 530 -2.79 13.72 25.55
N HIS A 531 -1.90 14.69 25.71
CA HIS A 531 -0.51 14.49 26.13
C HIS A 531 -0.36 14.03 27.58
N ALA A 532 0.71 13.27 27.84
CA ALA A 532 1.09 12.80 29.17
C ALA A 532 2.35 13.52 29.70
N ILE A 533 3.28 13.87 28.82
CA ILE A 533 4.60 14.43 29.11
C ILE A 533 4.85 15.72 28.31
N ILE A 534 4.61 15.70 27.00
CA ILE A 534 4.88 16.85 26.13
C ILE A 534 3.87 17.96 26.43
N LYS A 535 4.38 19.18 26.59
CA LYS A 535 3.55 20.38 26.73
C LYS A 535 3.59 21.15 25.42
N ILE A 536 2.44 21.30 24.78
CA ILE A 536 2.31 22.09 23.56
C ILE A 536 1.99 23.53 23.96
N LYS A 537 2.78 24.47 23.44
CA LYS A 537 2.48 25.90 23.53
C LYS A 537 1.51 26.24 22.40
N ASP A 538 0.52 27.06 22.71
CA ASP A 538 -0.44 27.55 21.72
C ASP A 538 0.32 28.29 20.59
N PRO A 539 0.11 27.97 19.31
CA PRO A 539 0.75 28.69 18.21
C PRO A 539 0.52 30.21 18.26
N ASP A 540 -0.60 30.66 18.83
CA ASP A 540 -0.94 32.08 19.02
C ASP A 540 -0.18 32.77 20.17
N GLN A 541 0.69 32.05 20.89
CA GLN A 541 1.50 32.58 22.01
C GLN A 541 3.02 32.62 21.73
N ALA A 542 3.45 32.40 20.48
CA ALA A 542 4.84 32.63 20.11
C ALA A 542 5.15 34.14 20.09
N PRO A 543 6.21 34.63 20.77
CA PRO A 543 6.62 36.01 20.65
C PRO A 543 7.07 36.28 19.20
N VAL A 544 6.55 37.37 18.63
CA VAL A 544 6.89 37.91 17.31
C VAL A 544 8.39 38.14 17.16
#